data_AF-A0A924SDN9-F1
#
_entry.id   AF-A0A924SDN9-F1
#
_cell.length_a   1.000
_cell.length_b   1.000
_cell.length_c   1.000
_cell.angle_alpha   90.00
_cell.angle_beta   90.00
_cell.angle_gamma   90.00
#
_symmetry.space_group_name_H-M   'P 1'
#
loop_
_entity.id
_entity.type
_entity.pdbx_description
1 polymer ?
#
loop_
_entity_poly.entity_id
_entity_poly.type
_entity_poly.pdbx_seq_one_letter_code
_entity_poly.pdbx_strand_id
1 'polypeptide(L)'
;MTPRLHFAMRCAALLAISACSDSRSALQHALRQPTLSGSDVIISRVMADPSLVPDDRGEWIELANLGSDSTDLRGWQLQSARDPGFTIARSLVVPPGETVMLGRNGDSTVNGGVHVDLVYTGIVLGNSGDWVVLRDATGVTADSVEWDVPPTGSPIDHRSDRSVKPTTRPAPATAPASSVGPPVPNAESAATTTPTLRPRATSTQPLPSPRELIVRVLDVGQGDAILIRNGGSTVLVDGGPTPYALGDHLDALGLNGSTIDAVILTHAHADHYQGLRELFASRRHITVRYFWENQDPSPNVTLQKLRDSIASRVRAGSLTYRDTDDPCVNGQPICTVTLKGGARLHIMRPDPDGHGANNRSPAIKLVGPDSASFTMWMAGDAEAEDIGWFTRAGYRGSPGMRVDVLKADHHGSCNGVTDLYLDLLKPSLVVASLAAANDYGHMHSQAKAMYSRHGVPWYRTDQNGTITLRSPGEPGSRYTVSVERGGKNMPGPSDRRSSSPECER
;
A
#
# COMPACT_ATOMS: atom_id res chain seq x y z
N MET A 1 37.53 57.45 33.86
CA MET A 1 38.58 57.88 32.92
C MET A 1 39.01 56.67 32.09
N THR A 2 38.88 56.74 30.76
CA THR A 2 39.66 55.96 29.78
C THR A 2 41.05 56.61 29.63
N PRO A 3 42.14 55.91 29.22
CA PRO A 3 42.41 55.39 27.85
C PRO A 3 42.84 53.88 27.84
N ARG A 4 42.87 53.08 26.75
CA ARG A 4 43.54 53.16 25.41
C ARG A 4 45.09 53.16 25.51
N LEU A 5 45.92 52.53 24.64
CA LEU A 5 45.80 51.47 23.60
C LEU A 5 47.26 51.06 23.15
N HIS A 6 47.42 50.09 22.22
CA HIS A 6 48.62 49.82 21.38
C HIS A 6 49.92 49.27 22.03
N PHE A 7 50.92 48.72 21.31
CA PHE A 7 51.02 47.81 20.13
C PHE A 7 52.54 47.49 19.90
N ALA A 8 52.86 46.60 18.94
CA ALA A 8 54.19 46.22 18.44
C ALA A 8 55.05 45.31 19.38
N MET A 9 55.50 44.10 19.04
CA MET A 9 56.05 43.47 17.80
C MET A 9 57.59 43.53 17.73
N ARG A 10 58.23 42.35 17.80
CA ARG A 10 59.54 42.05 17.19
C ARG A 10 59.71 40.53 17.00
N CYS A 11 60.16 40.13 15.81
CA CYS A 11 60.33 38.73 15.40
C CYS A 11 61.80 38.30 15.40
N ALA A 12 62.03 37.00 15.56
CA ALA A 12 63.06 36.19 14.90
C ALA A 12 62.51 34.73 14.87
N ALA A 13 62.30 34.01 13.75
CA ALA A 13 63.18 33.69 12.60
C ALA A 13 64.40 32.86 13.08
N LEU A 14 64.66 31.60 12.69
CA LEU A 14 64.31 30.70 11.55
C LEU A 14 63.96 29.29 12.12
N LEU A 15 63.40 28.28 11.42
CA LEU A 15 63.55 27.77 10.04
C LEU A 15 62.26 27.04 9.57
N ALA A 16 62.08 26.87 8.26
CA ALA A 16 60.81 26.44 7.63
C ALA A 16 60.90 25.15 6.77
N ILE A 17 59.80 24.92 6.02
CA ILE A 17 59.45 23.81 5.08
C ILE A 17 58.77 22.63 5.82
N SER A 18 57.56 22.15 5.48
CA SER A 18 56.54 22.47 4.45
C SER A 18 55.13 22.45 5.12
N ALA A 19 54.10 23.25 4.81
CA ALA A 19 53.29 23.41 3.58
C ALA A 19 52.62 22.10 3.09
N CYS A 20 51.28 21.95 3.00
CA CYS A 20 50.19 22.94 2.88
C CYS A 20 48.85 22.57 3.61
N SER A 21 48.10 23.61 4.01
CA SER A 21 46.61 23.83 4.04
C SER A 21 45.61 22.65 3.95
N ASP A 22 44.41 22.65 4.56
CA ASP A 22 43.79 23.61 5.50
C ASP A 22 42.60 22.99 6.28
N SER A 23 42.38 23.48 7.49
CA SER A 23 41.12 23.67 8.24
C SER A 23 39.79 23.05 7.73
N ARG A 24 39.21 22.08 8.49
CA ARG A 24 37.97 22.28 9.31
C ARG A 24 37.46 21.00 10.04
N SER A 25 36.91 21.25 11.24
CA SER A 25 36.01 20.42 12.09
C SER A 25 36.30 18.93 12.32
N ALA A 26 36.60 18.61 13.58
CA ALA A 26 36.48 17.27 14.15
C ALA A 26 35.02 16.92 14.53
N LEU A 27 34.82 15.66 14.98
CA LEU A 27 33.55 15.03 15.43
C LEU A 27 32.65 14.59 14.25
N GLN A 28 32.04 13.40 14.23
CA GLN A 28 31.81 12.44 15.31
C GLN A 28 31.66 10.99 14.78
N HIS A 29 31.65 10.04 15.73
CA HIS A 29 31.48 8.59 15.55
C HIS A 29 30.49 8.15 14.45
N ALA A 30 30.87 7.08 13.73
CA ALA A 30 30.01 6.35 12.81
C ALA A 30 28.73 5.84 13.49
N LEU A 31 27.58 6.40 13.10
CA LEU A 31 26.28 5.80 13.30
C LEU A 31 26.12 4.68 12.26
N ARG A 32 26.14 3.41 12.71
CA ARG A 32 25.64 2.30 11.90
C ARG A 32 24.15 2.51 11.69
N GLN A 33 23.75 2.87 10.47
CA GLN A 33 22.33 2.91 10.09
C GLN A 33 21.74 1.49 10.12
N PRO A 34 20.45 1.33 10.46
CA PRO A 34 19.79 0.04 10.37
C PRO A 34 19.62 -0.33 8.89
N THR A 35 20.15 -1.49 8.48
CA THR A 35 19.98 -2.03 7.14
C THR A 35 18.50 -2.31 6.86
N LEU A 36 17.92 -1.59 5.91
CA LEU A 36 16.57 -1.81 5.41
C LEU A 36 16.51 -3.18 4.70
N SER A 37 15.53 -4.03 5.00
CA SER A 37 15.36 -5.33 4.33
C SER A 37 14.45 -5.25 3.10
N GLY A 38 14.62 -4.17 2.33
CA GLY A 38 14.08 -3.96 0.99
C GLY A 38 15.23 -3.48 0.11
N SER A 39 15.25 -3.86 -1.16
CA SER A 39 16.34 -3.47 -2.05
C SER A 39 16.31 -1.95 -2.29
N ASP A 40 17.42 -1.25 -2.07
CA ASP A 40 17.47 0.22 -2.14
C ASP A 40 17.42 0.79 -3.57
N VAL A 41 17.24 -0.05 -4.60
CA VAL A 41 17.05 0.39 -5.99
C VAL A 41 15.57 0.60 -6.29
N ILE A 42 15.25 1.79 -6.77
CA ILE A 42 13.91 2.24 -7.14
C ILE A 42 13.80 2.56 -8.63
N ILE A 43 12.58 2.77 -9.12
CA ILE A 43 12.32 3.49 -10.37
C ILE A 43 12.31 4.98 -10.03
N SER A 44 13.24 5.77 -10.56
CA SER A 44 13.26 7.22 -10.33
C SER A 44 12.42 7.98 -11.35
N ARG A 45 12.39 7.53 -12.61
CA ARG A 45 11.66 8.18 -13.70
C ARG A 45 11.14 7.21 -14.75
N VAL A 46 10.06 7.60 -15.42
CA VAL A 46 9.45 6.85 -16.53
C VAL A 46 9.08 7.79 -17.67
N MET A 47 9.66 7.59 -18.86
CA MET A 47 9.17 8.19 -20.09
C MET A 47 8.19 7.22 -20.75
N ALA A 48 6.89 7.46 -20.56
CA ALA A 48 5.83 6.71 -21.22
C ALA A 48 5.47 7.33 -22.59
N ASP A 49 5.24 8.65 -22.67
CA ASP A 49 4.74 9.34 -23.87
C ASP A 49 5.81 10.28 -24.50
N PRO A 50 6.79 9.75 -25.25
CA PRO A 50 7.84 10.54 -25.90
C PRO A 50 7.29 11.39 -27.06
N SER A 51 7.65 12.67 -27.10
CA SER A 51 7.24 13.59 -28.19
C SER A 51 8.29 13.83 -29.27
N LEU A 52 9.57 13.52 -28.99
CA LEU A 52 10.68 13.76 -29.91
C LEU A 52 10.87 12.63 -30.94
N VAL A 53 10.44 11.42 -30.60
CA VAL A 53 10.56 10.20 -31.40
C VAL A 53 9.31 9.32 -31.16
N PRO A 54 9.01 8.36 -32.03
CA PRO A 54 7.89 7.43 -31.82
C PRO A 54 7.93 6.69 -30.48
N ASP A 55 6.74 6.46 -29.91
CA ASP A 55 6.43 5.64 -28.73
C ASP A 55 7.32 4.38 -28.65
N ASP A 56 7.31 3.56 -29.72
CA ASP A 56 8.00 2.28 -29.81
C ASP A 56 9.55 2.36 -29.77
N ARG A 57 10.11 3.57 -29.64
CA ARG A 57 11.55 3.87 -29.60
C ARG A 57 11.96 4.80 -28.47
N GLY A 58 11.07 5.69 -28.03
CA GLY A 58 11.37 6.74 -27.05
C GLY A 58 11.05 6.40 -25.60
N GLU A 59 10.34 5.30 -25.35
CA GLU A 59 10.08 4.82 -23.99
C GLU A 59 11.38 4.47 -23.24
N TRP A 60 11.46 4.87 -21.96
CA TRP A 60 12.54 4.47 -21.05
C TRP A 60 12.15 4.57 -19.57
N ILE A 61 12.91 3.87 -18.73
CA ILE A 61 12.78 3.76 -17.28
C ILE A 61 14.15 4.03 -16.66
N GLU A 62 14.25 5.02 -15.78
CA GLU A 62 15.45 5.31 -15.00
C GLU A 62 15.36 4.58 -13.66
N LEU A 63 16.39 3.83 -13.29
CA LEU A 63 16.51 3.15 -12.01
C LEU A 63 17.60 3.82 -11.16
N ALA A 64 17.32 4.12 -9.90
CA ALA A 64 18.25 4.80 -9.00
C ALA A 64 18.55 3.95 -7.77
N ASN A 65 19.83 3.81 -7.39
CA ASN A 65 20.22 3.13 -6.15
C ASN A 65 20.37 4.15 -5.01
N LEU A 66 19.49 4.07 -4.02
CA LEU A 66 19.47 4.97 -2.85
C LEU A 66 20.21 4.38 -1.63
N GLY A 67 20.80 3.20 -1.77
CA GLY A 67 21.46 2.45 -0.70
C GLY A 67 22.91 2.89 -0.47
N SER A 68 23.55 2.26 0.52
CA SER A 68 24.98 2.46 0.81
C SER A 68 25.93 1.62 -0.04
N ASP A 69 25.41 0.59 -0.73
CA ASP A 69 26.20 -0.44 -1.40
C ASP A 69 25.77 -0.61 -2.88
N SER A 70 26.72 -1.00 -3.74
CA SER A 70 26.45 -1.22 -5.17
C SER A 70 25.56 -2.44 -5.38
N THR A 71 24.50 -2.31 -6.20
CA THR A 71 23.56 -3.39 -6.48
C THR A 71 23.71 -3.93 -7.91
N ASP A 72 23.93 -5.24 -8.08
CA ASP A 72 23.87 -5.92 -9.40
C ASP A 72 22.41 -6.28 -9.73
N LEU A 73 21.86 -5.68 -10.78
CA LEU A 73 20.47 -5.90 -11.22
C LEU A 73 20.26 -7.20 -12.01
N ARG A 74 21.27 -8.05 -12.13
CA ARG A 74 21.13 -9.36 -12.81
C ARG A 74 20.05 -10.22 -12.15
N GLY A 75 19.13 -10.70 -12.97
CA GLY A 75 17.97 -11.50 -12.56
C GLY A 75 16.74 -10.67 -12.14
N TRP A 76 16.89 -9.34 -11.99
CA TRP A 76 15.77 -8.44 -11.73
C TRP A 76 14.84 -8.36 -12.95
N GLN A 77 13.59 -8.00 -12.69
CA GLN A 77 12.50 -8.07 -13.66
C GLN A 77 11.75 -6.75 -13.72
N LEU A 78 11.39 -6.33 -14.94
CA LEU A 78 10.40 -5.29 -15.19
C LEU A 78 9.12 -5.93 -15.70
N GLN A 79 7.96 -5.34 -15.38
CA GLN A 79 6.69 -5.68 -16.02
C GLN A 79 5.76 -4.47 -16.10
N SER A 80 5.01 -4.37 -17.20
CA SER A 80 3.91 -3.42 -17.44
C SER A 80 2.62 -4.17 -17.81
N ALA A 81 1.46 -3.53 -17.65
CA ALA A 81 0.12 -3.99 -18.00
C ALA A 81 -0.13 -5.52 -17.97
N ARG A 82 -0.12 -6.15 -19.14
CA ARG A 82 -0.29 -7.59 -19.36
C ARG A 82 0.86 -8.14 -20.21
N ASP A 83 1.96 -7.40 -20.21
CA ASP A 83 3.05 -7.64 -21.11
C ASP A 83 3.89 -8.84 -20.67
N PRO A 84 4.64 -9.47 -21.61
CA PRO A 84 5.54 -10.58 -21.29
C PRO A 84 6.53 -10.29 -20.17
N GLY A 85 6.86 -9.02 -19.94
CA GLY A 85 7.86 -8.58 -18.98
C GLY A 85 9.28 -8.78 -19.51
N PHE A 86 10.25 -8.24 -18.77
CA PHE A 86 11.65 -8.25 -19.15
C PHE A 86 12.52 -8.66 -17.98
N THR A 87 13.51 -9.55 -18.19
CA THR A 87 14.48 -9.95 -17.16
C THR A 87 15.88 -9.49 -17.53
N ILE A 88 16.56 -8.83 -16.60
CA ILE A 88 17.93 -8.34 -16.77
C ILE A 88 18.90 -9.53 -16.72
N ALA A 89 19.19 -10.12 -17.88
CA ALA A 89 19.96 -11.37 -17.96
C ALA A 89 21.48 -11.23 -17.71
N ARG A 90 22.03 -10.01 -17.83
CA ARG A 90 23.45 -9.69 -17.64
C ARG A 90 23.69 -8.92 -16.36
N SER A 91 24.95 -8.83 -15.92
CA SER A 91 25.30 -7.91 -14.84
C SER A 91 25.11 -6.47 -15.27
N LEU A 92 24.45 -5.69 -14.41
CA LEU A 92 24.20 -4.26 -14.55
C LEU A 92 24.28 -3.69 -13.13
N VAL A 93 25.43 -3.14 -12.78
CA VAL A 93 25.72 -2.67 -11.42
C VAL A 93 25.36 -1.20 -11.30
N VAL A 94 24.52 -0.85 -10.32
CA VAL A 94 24.20 0.53 -9.96
C VAL A 94 24.94 0.89 -8.67
N PRO A 95 25.96 1.76 -8.70
CA PRO A 95 26.63 2.24 -7.48
C PRO A 95 25.71 3.06 -6.57
N PRO A 96 26.08 3.26 -5.29
CA PRO A 96 25.36 4.12 -4.34
C PRO A 96 25.15 5.54 -4.89
N GLY A 97 23.90 6.01 -4.92
CA GLY A 97 23.54 7.35 -5.40
C GLY A 97 23.52 7.53 -6.92
N GLU A 98 23.89 6.51 -7.70
CA GLU A 98 23.91 6.54 -9.16
C GLU A 98 22.61 6.00 -9.77
N THR A 99 22.44 6.23 -11.08
CA THR A 99 21.31 5.70 -11.87
C THR A 99 21.78 4.81 -13.02
N VAL A 100 20.86 4.00 -13.55
CA VAL A 100 21.00 3.32 -14.84
C VAL A 100 19.72 3.48 -15.65
N MET A 101 19.86 3.55 -16.96
CA MET A 101 18.76 3.81 -17.89
C MET A 101 18.40 2.55 -18.68
N LEU A 102 17.14 2.13 -18.58
CA LEU A 102 16.58 1.00 -19.30
C LEU A 102 15.63 1.55 -20.38
N GLY A 103 15.90 1.31 -21.66
CA GLY A 103 15.14 1.91 -22.77
C GLY A 103 14.66 0.91 -23.82
N ARG A 104 13.62 1.27 -24.58
CA ARG A 104 13.20 0.47 -25.75
C ARG A 104 14.23 0.41 -26.87
N ASN A 105 15.08 1.43 -26.97
CA ASN A 105 16.07 1.54 -28.03
C ASN A 105 17.39 2.14 -27.50
N GLY A 106 18.50 1.46 -27.79
CA GLY A 106 19.84 1.87 -27.37
C GLY A 106 20.54 2.85 -28.32
N ASP A 107 19.99 3.09 -29.51
CA ASP A 107 20.52 4.08 -30.44
C ASP A 107 20.07 5.50 -30.05
N SER A 108 20.99 6.26 -29.45
CA SER A 108 20.76 7.63 -28.99
C SER A 108 20.38 8.60 -30.11
N THR A 109 20.58 8.25 -31.39
CA THR A 109 20.19 9.11 -32.52
C THR A 109 18.69 9.01 -32.85
N VAL A 110 17.99 7.98 -32.34
CA VAL A 110 16.58 7.69 -32.67
C VAL A 110 15.71 7.35 -31.46
N ASN A 111 16.23 7.42 -30.24
CA ASN A 111 15.50 7.22 -28.97
C ASN A 111 15.16 8.53 -28.21
N GLY A 112 15.43 9.69 -28.82
CA GLY A 112 15.26 11.00 -28.17
C GLY A 112 16.54 11.59 -27.55
N GLY A 113 17.71 10.98 -27.76
CA GLY A 113 19.01 11.50 -27.29
C GLY A 113 19.48 10.93 -25.95
N VAL A 114 18.81 9.90 -25.44
CA VAL A 114 19.05 9.35 -24.10
C VAL A 114 20.12 8.26 -24.17
N HIS A 115 21.08 8.28 -23.23
CA HIS A 115 22.01 7.17 -23.05
C HIS A 115 21.28 6.02 -22.33
N VAL A 116 21.30 4.83 -22.93
CA VAL A 116 20.61 3.64 -22.42
C VAL A 116 21.63 2.57 -22.06
N ASP A 117 21.75 2.26 -20.78
CA ASP A 117 22.63 1.21 -20.25
C ASP A 117 22.15 -0.19 -20.63
N LEU A 118 20.84 -0.38 -20.79
CA LEU A 118 20.26 -1.68 -21.15
C LEU A 118 18.99 -1.53 -21.98
N VAL A 119 18.95 -2.19 -23.14
CA VAL A 119 17.73 -2.26 -23.95
C VAL A 119 16.78 -3.31 -23.37
N TYR A 120 15.54 -2.92 -23.08
CA TYR A 120 14.48 -3.86 -22.68
C TYR A 120 13.59 -4.25 -23.87
N THR A 121 12.89 -5.38 -23.73
CA THR A 121 11.97 -5.91 -24.72
C THR A 121 10.74 -6.50 -24.04
N GLY A 122 9.61 -6.60 -24.75
CA GLY A 122 8.40 -7.24 -24.21
C GLY A 122 7.69 -6.45 -23.11
N ILE A 123 7.83 -5.12 -23.13
CA ILE A 123 7.15 -4.14 -22.27
C ILE A 123 6.77 -2.93 -23.14
N VAL A 124 5.55 -2.43 -23.01
CA VAL A 124 5.04 -1.16 -23.56
C VAL A 124 4.65 -0.29 -22.37
N LEU A 125 4.82 1.03 -22.47
CA LEU A 125 4.44 1.99 -21.45
C LEU A 125 3.29 2.85 -21.99
N GLY A 126 2.05 2.43 -21.77
CA GLY A 126 0.89 3.02 -22.43
C GLY A 126 0.60 4.46 -22.01
N ASN A 127 0.28 5.31 -22.98
CA ASN A 127 0.00 6.74 -22.76
C ASN A 127 -1.36 7.03 -22.07
N SER A 128 -2.02 6.01 -21.50
CA SER A 128 -3.16 6.20 -20.59
C SER A 128 -3.43 4.99 -19.66
N GLY A 129 -3.50 5.24 -18.36
CA GLY A 129 -3.95 4.31 -17.34
C GLY A 129 -3.12 3.03 -17.25
N ASP A 130 -1.81 3.20 -17.15
CA ASP A 130 -0.80 2.12 -17.16
C ASP A 130 0.23 2.29 -16.03
N TRP A 131 1.11 1.30 -15.85
CA TRP A 131 2.01 1.20 -14.71
C TRP A 131 3.22 0.31 -15.05
N VAL A 132 4.31 0.47 -14.30
CA VAL A 132 5.47 -0.44 -14.36
C VAL A 132 5.91 -0.86 -12.94
N VAL A 133 6.26 -2.13 -12.78
CA VAL A 133 6.89 -2.68 -11.56
C VAL A 133 8.32 -3.11 -11.82
N LEU A 134 9.19 -2.84 -10.86
CA LEU A 134 10.52 -3.42 -10.74
C LEU A 134 10.48 -4.51 -9.67
N ARG A 135 10.91 -5.73 -9.99
CA ARG A 135 11.06 -6.84 -9.04
C ARG A 135 12.54 -7.23 -8.94
N ASP A 136 13.02 -7.51 -7.73
CA ASP A 136 14.38 -7.99 -7.51
C ASP A 136 14.58 -9.42 -8.06
N ALA A 137 15.82 -9.90 -8.04
CA ALA A 137 16.16 -11.25 -8.53
C ALA A 137 15.46 -12.40 -7.79
N THR A 138 14.77 -12.13 -6.68
CA THR A 138 13.95 -13.11 -5.94
C THR A 138 12.45 -12.98 -6.22
N GLY A 139 12.05 -12.07 -7.11
CA GLY A 139 10.66 -11.81 -7.52
C GLY A 139 9.92 -10.80 -6.64
N VAL A 140 10.59 -10.22 -5.64
CA VAL A 140 10.00 -9.26 -4.71
C VAL A 140 9.94 -7.88 -5.36
N THR A 141 8.78 -7.23 -5.37
CA THR A 141 8.60 -5.87 -5.93
C THR A 141 9.53 -4.89 -5.24
N ALA A 142 10.62 -4.48 -5.87
CA ALA A 142 11.49 -3.42 -5.38
C ALA A 142 10.75 -2.08 -5.35
N ASP A 143 10.05 -1.74 -6.43
CA ASP A 143 9.35 -0.46 -6.61
C ASP A 143 8.28 -0.53 -7.71
N SER A 144 7.33 0.42 -7.74
CA SER A 144 6.35 0.55 -8.83
C SER A 144 5.81 1.97 -9.04
N VAL A 145 5.52 2.30 -10.31
CA VAL A 145 4.96 3.58 -10.77
C VAL A 145 3.66 3.32 -11.55
N GLU A 146 2.55 3.99 -11.24
CA GLU A 146 1.27 3.95 -11.99
C GLU A 146 0.83 5.38 -12.36
N TRP A 147 0.25 5.57 -13.56
CA TRP A 147 -0.20 6.86 -14.10
C TRP A 147 -1.53 6.77 -14.85
N ASP A 148 -2.41 7.76 -14.68
CA ASP A 148 -3.67 7.86 -15.46
C ASP A 148 -3.44 8.43 -16.87
N VAL A 149 -2.60 9.47 -17.02
CA VAL A 149 -2.07 10.00 -18.30
C VAL A 149 -0.67 10.56 -18.01
N PRO A 150 0.38 10.18 -18.75
CA PRO A 150 1.73 10.69 -18.54
C PRO A 150 1.90 12.10 -19.14
N PRO A 151 2.91 12.88 -18.71
CA PRO A 151 3.25 14.14 -19.38
C PRO A 151 3.84 13.91 -20.79
N THR A 152 3.19 14.43 -21.84
CA THR A 152 3.69 14.31 -23.22
C THR A 152 5.05 15.00 -23.39
N GLY A 153 6.08 14.23 -23.75
CA GLY A 153 7.42 14.73 -24.06
C GLY A 153 8.33 14.99 -22.87
N SER A 154 7.89 14.67 -21.65
CA SER A 154 8.72 14.79 -20.43
C SER A 154 8.49 13.59 -19.53
N PRO A 155 9.54 13.06 -18.88
CA PRO A 155 9.38 11.88 -18.04
C PRO A 155 8.53 12.19 -16.81
N ILE A 156 7.73 11.21 -16.43
CA ILE A 156 7.19 11.08 -15.08
C ILE A 156 8.38 11.05 -14.10
N ASP A 157 8.40 11.93 -13.11
CA ASP A 157 9.40 11.92 -12.03
C ASP A 157 8.78 11.36 -10.75
N HIS A 158 9.15 10.14 -10.37
CA HIS A 158 8.50 9.37 -9.30
C HIS A 158 8.57 10.06 -7.92
N ARG A 159 9.46 11.05 -7.74
CA ARG A 159 9.66 11.75 -6.46
C ARG A 159 9.27 13.23 -6.49
N SER A 160 8.82 13.77 -7.63
CA SER A 160 8.45 15.18 -7.73
C SER A 160 7.23 15.50 -8.60
N ASP A 161 6.76 14.56 -9.43
CA ASP A 161 5.56 14.74 -10.23
C ASP A 161 4.28 14.38 -9.45
N ARG A 162 3.34 15.33 -9.40
CA ARG A 162 2.07 15.21 -8.68
C ARG A 162 1.04 14.30 -9.35
N SER A 163 1.33 13.83 -10.56
CA SER A 163 0.51 12.84 -11.28
C SER A 163 0.81 11.39 -10.87
N VAL A 164 1.80 11.17 -10.00
CA VAL A 164 2.32 9.84 -9.60
C VAL A 164 1.84 9.43 -8.22
N LYS A 165 1.64 8.13 -8.03
CA LYS A 165 1.38 7.50 -6.73
C LYS A 165 2.55 6.61 -6.29
N PRO A 166 3.32 6.99 -5.25
CA PRO A 166 4.43 6.17 -4.76
C PRO A 166 3.93 4.91 -4.04
N THR A 167 4.51 3.73 -4.33
CA THR A 167 4.15 2.48 -3.64
C THR A 167 5.34 1.54 -3.41
N THR A 168 5.49 1.05 -2.18
CA THR A 168 6.63 0.19 -1.75
C THR A 168 6.18 -1.21 -1.27
N ARG A 169 6.46 -2.23 -2.10
CA ARG A 169 6.87 -3.63 -1.78
C ARG A 169 6.15 -4.51 -0.73
N PRO A 170 5.56 -5.66 -1.16
CA PRO A 170 5.40 -6.90 -0.35
C PRO A 170 6.35 -8.05 -0.78
N ALA A 171 6.45 -9.12 0.03
CA ALA A 171 7.45 -10.22 -0.01
C ALA A 171 7.17 -11.37 -1.03
N PRO A 172 8.11 -12.34 -1.29
CA PRO A 172 8.12 -13.13 -2.54
C PRO A 172 7.18 -14.35 -2.58
N ALA A 173 6.61 -14.58 -3.77
CA ALA A 173 6.04 -15.87 -4.18
C ALA A 173 6.91 -16.53 -5.26
N THR A 174 7.24 -17.81 -5.08
CA THR A 174 8.11 -18.58 -6.00
C THR A 174 7.41 -18.94 -7.32
N ALA A 175 8.02 -18.60 -8.46
CA ALA A 175 7.52 -18.95 -9.79
C ALA A 175 7.78 -20.42 -10.20
N PRO A 176 6.88 -21.08 -10.93
CA PRO A 176 7.13 -22.36 -11.60
C PRO A 176 7.71 -22.17 -13.02
N ALA A 177 8.47 -23.16 -13.49
CA ALA A 177 9.16 -23.12 -14.78
C ALA A 177 8.23 -23.34 -15.99
N SER A 178 8.63 -22.78 -17.14
CA SER A 178 7.87 -22.77 -18.40
C SER A 178 7.72 -24.14 -19.08
N SER A 179 6.60 -24.29 -19.78
CA SER A 179 6.24 -25.47 -20.58
C SER A 179 6.95 -25.55 -21.93
N VAL A 180 7.35 -26.76 -22.34
CA VAL A 180 7.57 -27.13 -23.75
C VAL A 180 6.53 -28.17 -24.15
N GLY A 181 5.86 -27.97 -25.30
CA GLY A 181 4.79 -28.85 -25.79
C GLY A 181 5.28 -30.16 -26.42
N PRO A 182 4.39 -31.18 -26.54
CA PRO A 182 4.75 -32.53 -26.99
C PRO A 182 4.66 -32.70 -28.53
N PRO A 183 5.14 -33.84 -29.04
CA PRO A 183 4.18 -34.71 -29.74
C PRO A 183 4.35 -36.21 -29.45
N VAL A 184 3.28 -36.82 -28.90
CA VAL A 184 2.62 -38.13 -29.21
C VAL A 184 3.47 -39.43 -29.45
N PRO A 185 2.89 -40.65 -29.44
CA PRO A 185 3.27 -41.65 -28.43
C PRO A 185 3.96 -42.89 -29.01
N ASN A 186 4.51 -43.73 -28.14
CA ASN A 186 4.45 -45.19 -28.34
C ASN A 186 4.58 -45.98 -27.03
N ALA A 187 4.27 -47.27 -27.12
CA ALA A 187 3.80 -48.09 -26.01
C ALA A 187 4.89 -48.84 -25.21
N GLU A 188 4.37 -49.53 -24.18
CA GLU A 188 4.88 -50.73 -23.51
C GLU A 188 5.78 -50.67 -22.26
N SER A 189 5.26 -51.44 -21.29
CA SER A 189 5.94 -52.23 -20.26
C SER A 189 6.23 -51.59 -18.90
N ALA A 190 6.05 -52.44 -17.89
CA ALA A 190 5.95 -52.08 -16.48
C ALA A 190 7.27 -52.24 -15.73
N ALA A 191 7.52 -51.37 -14.76
CA ALA A 191 8.39 -51.66 -13.62
C ALA A 191 7.92 -50.91 -12.37
N THR A 192 7.56 -51.68 -11.34
CA THR A 192 7.11 -51.18 -10.04
C THR A 192 8.25 -50.50 -9.26
N THR A 193 8.06 -49.24 -8.85
CA THR A 193 8.76 -48.68 -7.67
C THR A 193 7.81 -47.81 -6.84
N THR A 194 7.79 -48.06 -5.54
CA THR A 194 6.89 -47.44 -4.55
C THR A 194 7.41 -46.03 -4.16
N PRO A 195 6.54 -45.01 -3.99
CA PRO A 195 7.00 -43.65 -3.75
C PRO A 195 7.45 -43.41 -2.30
N THR A 196 8.70 -43.01 -2.11
CA THR A 196 9.15 -42.38 -0.86
C THR A 196 8.61 -40.95 -0.76
N LEU A 197 7.45 -40.81 -0.11
CA LEU A 197 6.86 -39.53 0.24
C LEU A 197 7.79 -38.73 1.17
N ARG A 198 8.44 -37.68 0.65
CA ARG A 198 8.78 -36.52 1.49
C ARG A 198 7.50 -35.70 1.69
N PRO A 199 7.07 -35.40 2.92
CA PRO A 199 5.92 -34.54 3.12
C PRO A 199 6.27 -33.13 2.63
N ARG A 200 5.62 -32.70 1.55
CA ARG A 200 5.52 -31.28 1.20
C ARG A 200 4.86 -30.60 2.39
N ALA A 201 5.54 -29.65 3.02
CA ALA A 201 4.96 -28.84 4.08
C ALA A 201 3.85 -27.97 3.47
N THR A 202 2.62 -28.48 3.43
CA THR A 202 1.45 -27.63 3.30
C THR A 202 1.44 -26.69 4.48
N SER A 203 1.47 -25.39 4.21
CA SER A 203 1.11 -24.35 5.18
C SER A 203 -0.39 -24.48 5.47
N THR A 204 -0.71 -25.50 6.25
CA THR A 204 -2.07 -25.80 6.69
C THR A 204 -2.36 -24.91 7.89
N GLN A 205 -2.55 -23.60 7.66
CA GLN A 205 -3.28 -22.83 8.66
C GLN A 205 -4.65 -23.51 8.80
N PRO A 206 -5.06 -23.91 10.02
CA PRO A 206 -6.38 -24.49 10.22
C PRO A 206 -7.43 -23.55 9.65
N LEU A 207 -8.43 -24.10 8.95
CA LEU A 207 -9.59 -23.31 8.59
C LEU A 207 -10.16 -22.72 9.90
N PRO A 208 -10.47 -21.41 9.94
CA PRO A 208 -11.00 -20.78 11.13
C PRO A 208 -12.22 -21.54 11.65
N SER A 209 -12.39 -21.58 12.97
CA SER A 209 -13.64 -22.11 13.54
C SER A 209 -14.82 -21.32 12.95
N PRO A 210 -16.04 -21.88 12.90
CA PRO A 210 -17.19 -21.15 12.37
C PRO A 210 -17.40 -19.79 13.03
N ARG A 211 -16.98 -19.60 14.29
CA ARG A 211 -17.08 -18.34 15.03
C ARG A 211 -15.80 -17.51 15.03
N GLU A 212 -14.64 -18.05 14.63
CA GLU A 212 -13.41 -17.25 14.58
C GLU A 212 -13.59 -16.08 13.58
N LEU A 213 -13.29 -14.88 14.05
CA LEU A 213 -13.22 -13.66 13.25
C LEU A 213 -11.75 -13.30 13.06
N ILE A 214 -11.31 -13.27 11.80
CA ILE A 214 -9.97 -12.83 11.44
C ILE A 214 -10.09 -11.56 10.61
N VAL A 215 -9.44 -10.48 11.05
CA VAL A 215 -9.26 -9.23 10.29
C VAL A 215 -7.79 -9.10 9.94
N ARG A 216 -7.48 -8.78 8.69
CA ARG A 216 -6.13 -8.46 8.23
C ARG A 216 -6.14 -7.06 7.63
N VAL A 217 -5.41 -6.14 8.25
CA VAL A 217 -5.04 -4.88 7.59
C VAL A 217 -3.78 -5.19 6.79
N LEU A 218 -3.93 -5.23 5.47
CA LEU A 218 -2.91 -5.72 4.53
C LEU A 218 -1.83 -4.65 4.31
N ASP A 219 -0.58 -5.08 4.21
CA ASP A 219 0.53 -4.19 3.84
C ASP A 219 0.50 -3.92 2.33
N VAL A 220 -0.33 -2.96 1.91
CA VAL A 220 -0.54 -2.56 0.50
C VAL A 220 0.20 -1.27 0.12
N GLY A 221 1.08 -0.76 1.01
CA GLY A 221 1.68 0.55 0.87
C GLY A 221 0.76 1.66 1.39
N GLN A 222 0.72 2.81 0.70
CA GLN A 222 -0.07 3.96 1.11
C GLN A 222 -1.52 3.77 0.69
N GLY A 223 -2.40 3.46 1.64
CA GLY A 223 -3.80 3.17 1.38
C GLY A 223 -4.38 2.09 2.28
N ASP A 224 -5.67 1.81 2.12
CA ASP A 224 -6.38 0.82 2.92
C ASP A 224 -6.76 -0.42 2.12
N ALA A 225 -6.49 -1.61 2.68
CA ALA A 225 -7.10 -2.85 2.27
C ALA A 225 -7.26 -3.77 3.49
N ILE A 226 -8.51 -4.04 3.89
CA ILE A 226 -8.84 -4.75 5.12
C ILE A 226 -9.67 -6.00 4.81
N LEU A 227 -9.02 -7.17 4.85
CA LEU A 227 -9.67 -8.45 4.60
C LEU A 227 -10.22 -9.06 5.90
N ILE A 228 -11.54 -9.29 5.91
CA ILE A 228 -12.27 -9.87 7.04
C ILE A 228 -12.78 -11.26 6.64
N ARG A 229 -12.50 -12.28 7.46
CA ARG A 229 -13.04 -13.65 7.32
C ARG A 229 -13.75 -14.08 8.60
N ASN A 230 -14.97 -14.59 8.50
CA ASN A 230 -15.73 -15.14 9.63
C ASN A 230 -16.68 -16.26 9.17
N GLY A 231 -16.46 -17.48 9.68
CA GLY A 231 -17.24 -18.69 9.40
C GLY A 231 -17.30 -19.20 7.95
N GLY A 232 -16.74 -18.47 6.99
CA GLY A 232 -16.90 -18.72 5.55
C GLY A 232 -17.54 -17.56 4.79
N SER A 233 -17.82 -16.44 5.47
CA SER A 233 -17.95 -15.14 4.81
C SER A 233 -16.58 -14.53 4.59
N THR A 234 -16.35 -13.95 3.41
CA THR A 234 -15.19 -13.11 3.12
C THR A 234 -15.67 -11.70 2.77
N VAL A 235 -15.14 -10.68 3.45
CA VAL A 235 -15.40 -9.27 3.18
C VAL A 235 -14.08 -8.55 2.97
N LEU A 236 -14.05 -7.60 2.05
CA LEU A 236 -12.93 -6.69 1.83
C LEU A 236 -13.43 -5.24 1.99
N VAL A 237 -12.78 -4.47 2.84
CA VAL A 237 -12.96 -3.01 2.93
C VAL A 237 -11.74 -2.36 2.29
N ASP A 238 -11.97 -1.58 1.23
CA ASP A 238 -10.97 -0.97 0.36
C ASP A 238 -9.97 -1.96 -0.27
N GLY A 239 -9.20 -1.48 -1.25
CA GLY A 239 -8.29 -2.29 -2.07
C GLY A 239 -6.89 -1.74 -2.18
N GLY A 240 -6.55 -0.61 -1.59
CA GLY A 240 -5.21 -0.04 -1.64
C GLY A 240 -4.87 0.65 -2.97
N PRO A 241 -3.64 1.17 -3.08
CA PRO A 241 -3.22 2.11 -4.11
C PRO A 241 -2.98 1.53 -5.50
N THR A 242 -2.73 0.23 -5.65
CA THR A 242 -2.47 -0.37 -6.96
C THR A 242 -3.11 -1.75 -7.09
N PRO A 243 -3.46 -2.19 -8.32
CA PRO A 243 -3.83 -3.57 -8.60
C PRO A 243 -2.84 -4.59 -8.04
N TYR A 244 -1.53 -4.33 -8.13
CA TYR A 244 -0.49 -5.30 -7.76
C TYR A 244 -0.37 -5.49 -6.24
N ALA A 245 -0.45 -4.39 -5.48
CA ALA A 245 -0.40 -4.45 -4.03
C ALA A 245 -1.52 -5.35 -3.46
N LEU A 246 -2.78 -5.15 -3.90
CA LEU A 246 -3.87 -6.05 -3.50
C LEU A 246 -3.71 -7.45 -4.11
N GLY A 247 -3.34 -7.51 -5.39
CA GLY A 247 -3.23 -8.73 -6.16
C GLY A 247 -2.30 -9.77 -5.53
N ASP A 248 -1.11 -9.34 -5.12
CA ASP A 248 -0.12 -10.23 -4.51
C ASP A 248 -0.65 -10.78 -3.15
N HIS A 249 -1.42 -9.99 -2.39
CA HIS A 249 -2.14 -10.48 -1.19
C HIS A 249 -3.29 -11.44 -1.53
N LEU A 250 -4.08 -11.20 -2.58
CA LEU A 250 -5.14 -12.11 -3.03
C LEU A 250 -4.55 -13.48 -3.45
N ASP A 251 -3.41 -13.47 -4.14
CA ASP A 251 -2.66 -14.68 -4.49
C ASP A 251 -2.14 -15.41 -3.24
N ALA A 252 -1.42 -14.71 -2.36
CA ALA A 252 -0.85 -15.28 -1.14
C ALA A 252 -1.90 -15.83 -0.16
N LEU A 253 -3.08 -15.22 -0.10
CA LEU A 253 -4.21 -15.64 0.75
C LEU A 253 -5.14 -16.67 0.08
N GLY A 254 -4.79 -17.13 -1.12
CA GLY A 254 -5.48 -18.20 -1.85
C GLY A 254 -6.89 -17.82 -2.31
N LEU A 255 -7.12 -16.56 -2.67
CA LEU A 255 -8.45 -16.05 -3.04
C LEU A 255 -8.80 -16.20 -4.54
N ASN A 256 -7.89 -16.70 -5.38
CA ASN A 256 -8.24 -17.04 -6.75
C ASN A 256 -9.32 -18.14 -6.79
N GLY A 257 -10.28 -18.03 -7.70
CA GLY A 257 -11.46 -18.89 -7.79
C GLY A 257 -12.46 -18.74 -6.63
N SER A 258 -12.22 -17.83 -5.68
CA SER A 258 -13.04 -17.69 -4.48
C SER A 258 -14.17 -16.67 -4.64
N THR A 259 -15.14 -16.75 -3.75
CA THR A 259 -16.18 -15.72 -3.59
C THR A 259 -15.80 -14.74 -2.47
N ILE A 260 -15.85 -13.45 -2.78
CA ILE A 260 -15.91 -12.37 -1.80
C ILE A 260 -17.38 -11.99 -1.64
N ASP A 261 -17.94 -12.21 -0.45
CA ASP A 261 -19.36 -11.96 -0.19
C ASP A 261 -19.66 -10.46 -0.19
N ALA A 262 -18.77 -9.60 0.32
CA ALA A 262 -18.94 -8.14 0.26
C ALA A 262 -17.61 -7.42 -0.02
N VAL A 263 -17.69 -6.40 -0.86
CA VAL A 263 -16.66 -5.36 -1.00
C VAL A 263 -17.29 -4.04 -0.58
N ILE A 264 -16.58 -3.26 0.22
CA ILE A 264 -17.01 -1.92 0.63
C ILE A 264 -15.86 -0.98 0.28
N LEU A 265 -16.09 -0.09 -0.68
CA LEU A 265 -15.22 1.04 -0.97
C LEU A 265 -15.66 2.21 -0.10
N THR A 266 -14.75 2.77 0.70
CA THR A 266 -15.05 3.90 1.57
C THR A 266 -15.26 5.17 0.76
N HIS A 267 -14.31 5.54 -0.10
CA HIS A 267 -14.40 6.76 -0.90
C HIS A 267 -13.55 6.72 -2.17
N ALA A 268 -13.71 7.72 -3.03
CA ALA A 268 -13.18 7.75 -4.39
C ALA A 268 -11.68 8.10 -4.54
N HIS A 269 -10.88 8.07 -3.47
CA HIS A 269 -9.42 8.20 -3.58
C HIS A 269 -8.76 6.89 -3.99
N ALA A 270 -7.71 7.01 -4.80
CA ALA A 270 -7.14 5.88 -5.53
C ALA A 270 -6.35 4.90 -4.65
N ASP A 271 -5.85 5.36 -3.51
CA ASP A 271 -5.33 4.59 -2.39
C ASP A 271 -6.37 3.74 -1.64
N HIS A 272 -7.65 3.87 -2.02
CA HIS A 272 -8.74 3.02 -1.54
C HIS A 272 -9.34 2.17 -2.67
N TYR A 273 -9.57 2.73 -3.87
CA TYR A 273 -10.26 1.98 -4.94
C TYR A 273 -9.35 1.24 -5.93
N GLN A 274 -8.12 1.68 -6.22
CA GLN A 274 -7.43 1.21 -7.43
C GLN A 274 -7.12 -0.29 -7.40
N GLY A 275 -6.73 -0.84 -6.25
CA GLY A 275 -6.51 -2.28 -6.12
C GLY A 275 -7.75 -3.14 -6.35
N LEU A 276 -8.96 -2.63 -6.08
CA LEU A 276 -10.22 -3.37 -6.29
C LEU A 276 -10.45 -3.77 -7.75
N ARG A 277 -9.75 -3.16 -8.71
CA ARG A 277 -9.73 -3.57 -10.13
C ARG A 277 -9.31 -5.04 -10.31
N GLU A 278 -8.44 -5.57 -9.45
CA GLU A 278 -8.02 -6.98 -9.52
C GLU A 278 -9.16 -7.98 -9.28
N LEU A 279 -10.17 -7.60 -8.50
CA LEU A 279 -11.31 -8.49 -8.20
C LEU A 279 -12.08 -8.88 -9.46
N PHE A 280 -11.96 -8.08 -10.53
CA PHE A 280 -12.61 -8.29 -11.81
C PHE A 280 -11.64 -8.80 -12.90
N ALA A 281 -10.36 -9.00 -12.58
CA ALA A 281 -9.35 -9.50 -13.50
C ALA A 281 -9.62 -10.97 -13.87
N SER A 282 -9.72 -11.25 -15.18
CA SER A 282 -10.05 -12.57 -15.72
C SER A 282 -9.17 -13.71 -15.20
N ARG A 283 -7.89 -13.44 -14.91
CA ARG A 283 -6.91 -14.40 -14.37
C ARG A 283 -7.25 -14.94 -12.98
N ARG A 284 -8.04 -14.20 -12.19
CA ARG A 284 -8.31 -14.53 -10.78
C ARG A 284 -9.55 -15.38 -10.57
N HIS A 285 -10.52 -15.32 -11.49
CA HIS A 285 -11.82 -15.99 -11.35
C HIS A 285 -12.55 -15.68 -10.02
N ILE A 286 -12.33 -14.50 -9.44
CA ILE A 286 -13.01 -14.06 -8.22
C ILE A 286 -14.47 -13.69 -8.53
N THR A 287 -15.38 -14.08 -7.65
CA THR A 287 -16.79 -13.65 -7.68
C THR A 287 -17.05 -12.66 -6.54
N VAL A 288 -17.53 -11.46 -6.86
CA VAL A 288 -17.95 -10.46 -5.86
C VAL A 288 -19.48 -10.43 -5.83
N ARG A 289 -20.09 -10.72 -4.66
CA ARG A 289 -21.56 -10.81 -4.55
C ARG A 289 -22.23 -9.47 -4.28
N TYR A 290 -21.65 -8.67 -3.38
CA TYR A 290 -22.12 -7.34 -3.04
C TYR A 290 -20.98 -6.32 -3.13
N PHE A 291 -21.26 -5.14 -3.67
CA PHE A 291 -20.31 -4.03 -3.73
C PHE A 291 -21.01 -2.75 -3.22
N TRP A 292 -20.45 -2.12 -2.19
CA TRP A 292 -20.86 -0.82 -1.67
C TRP A 292 -19.85 0.27 -2.09
N GLU A 293 -20.36 1.40 -2.56
CA GLU A 293 -19.63 2.69 -2.62
C GLU A 293 -20.62 3.86 -2.49
N ASN A 294 -20.12 5.08 -2.31
CA ASN A 294 -20.94 6.29 -2.16
C ASN A 294 -21.44 6.92 -3.48
N GLN A 295 -21.09 6.31 -4.63
CA GLN A 295 -21.43 6.80 -5.98
C GLN A 295 -20.94 8.22 -6.33
N ASP A 296 -20.10 8.85 -5.51
CA ASP A 296 -19.76 10.27 -5.68
C ASP A 296 -19.14 10.55 -7.06
N PRO A 297 -19.44 11.71 -7.69
CA PRO A 297 -18.80 12.11 -8.94
C PRO A 297 -17.28 12.19 -8.80
N SER A 298 -16.55 11.60 -9.73
CA SER A 298 -15.09 11.66 -9.77
C SER A 298 -14.62 11.66 -11.23
N PRO A 299 -13.62 12.49 -11.59
CA PRO A 299 -13.05 12.51 -12.93
C PRO A 299 -12.09 11.33 -13.20
N ASN A 300 -11.78 10.50 -12.19
CA ASN A 300 -10.75 9.47 -12.28
C ASN A 300 -11.14 8.35 -13.27
N VAL A 301 -10.44 8.28 -14.40
CA VAL A 301 -10.69 7.28 -15.46
C VAL A 301 -10.51 5.84 -14.97
N THR A 302 -9.58 5.61 -14.03
CA THR A 302 -9.37 4.31 -13.39
C THR A 302 -10.51 3.90 -12.45
N LEU A 303 -11.21 4.86 -11.81
CA LEU A 303 -12.44 4.58 -11.06
C LEU A 303 -13.58 4.24 -12.02
N GLN A 304 -13.70 4.94 -13.16
CA GLN A 304 -14.71 4.59 -14.16
C GLN A 304 -14.51 3.17 -14.69
N LYS A 305 -13.27 2.72 -14.95
CA LYS A 305 -12.94 1.33 -15.32
C LYS A 305 -13.41 0.31 -14.26
N LEU A 306 -13.35 0.66 -12.97
CA LEU A 306 -13.88 -0.15 -11.87
C LEU A 306 -15.42 -0.17 -11.88
N ARG A 307 -16.07 1.01 -11.96
CA ARG A 307 -17.53 1.16 -12.04
C ARG A 307 -18.13 0.45 -13.26
N ASP A 308 -17.47 0.48 -14.41
CA ASP A 308 -17.88 -0.26 -15.62
C ASP A 308 -17.85 -1.78 -15.42
N SER A 309 -16.82 -2.26 -14.72
CA SER A 309 -16.69 -3.68 -14.35
C SER A 309 -17.81 -4.09 -13.42
N ILE A 310 -18.08 -3.31 -12.37
CA ILE A 310 -19.20 -3.51 -11.43
C ILE A 310 -20.53 -3.53 -12.18
N ALA A 311 -20.83 -2.50 -12.98
CA ALA A 311 -22.07 -2.37 -13.74
C ALA A 311 -22.28 -3.52 -14.75
N SER A 312 -21.19 -4.04 -15.34
CA SER A 312 -21.23 -5.26 -16.15
C SER A 312 -21.72 -6.48 -15.35
N ARG A 313 -21.24 -6.67 -14.11
CA ARG A 313 -21.66 -7.80 -13.26
C ARG A 313 -23.07 -7.64 -12.68
N VAL A 314 -23.51 -6.40 -12.45
CA VAL A 314 -24.90 -6.06 -12.10
C VAL A 314 -25.85 -6.43 -13.25
N ARG A 315 -25.55 -6.00 -14.49
CA ARG A 315 -26.37 -6.35 -15.67
C ARG A 315 -26.43 -7.87 -15.91
N ALA A 316 -25.40 -8.61 -15.53
CA ALA A 316 -25.36 -10.07 -15.60
C ALA A 316 -26.04 -10.78 -14.40
N GLY A 317 -26.58 -10.05 -13.42
CA GLY A 317 -27.20 -10.62 -12.22
C GLY A 317 -26.24 -11.30 -11.25
N SER A 318 -24.93 -11.11 -11.43
CA SER A 318 -23.86 -11.79 -10.67
C SER A 318 -23.36 -10.99 -9.45
N LEU A 319 -23.64 -9.68 -9.40
CA LEU A 319 -23.25 -8.76 -8.34
C LEU A 319 -24.42 -7.85 -8.00
N THR A 320 -24.66 -7.62 -6.71
CA THR A 320 -25.60 -6.61 -6.21
C THR A 320 -24.85 -5.36 -5.80
N TYR A 321 -25.13 -4.24 -6.46
CA TYR A 321 -24.56 -2.95 -6.11
C TYR A 321 -25.40 -2.25 -5.05
N ARG A 322 -24.74 -1.48 -4.18
CA ARG A 322 -25.33 -0.76 -3.06
C ARG A 322 -24.68 0.60 -2.92
N ASP A 323 -25.52 1.59 -2.61
CA ASP A 323 -25.10 2.93 -2.26
C ASP A 323 -24.78 2.99 -0.77
N THR A 324 -23.72 3.66 -0.33
CA THR A 324 -23.48 3.90 1.10
C THR A 324 -24.27 5.08 1.68
N ASP A 325 -24.90 5.91 0.83
CA ASP A 325 -25.88 6.92 1.26
C ASP A 325 -27.25 6.32 1.62
N ASP A 326 -27.57 5.12 1.10
CA ASP A 326 -28.67 4.27 1.57
C ASP A 326 -28.18 2.82 1.70
N PRO A 327 -27.38 2.50 2.74
CA PRO A 327 -26.59 1.27 2.80
C PRO A 327 -27.43 -0.02 2.83
N CYS A 328 -28.72 0.08 3.13
CA CYS A 328 -29.68 -1.02 3.15
C CYS A 328 -30.79 -0.91 2.08
N VAL A 329 -30.79 0.15 1.25
CA VAL A 329 -31.81 0.45 0.22
C VAL A 329 -33.22 0.48 0.82
N ASN A 330 -33.37 1.22 1.92
CA ASN A 330 -34.61 1.41 2.67
C ASN A 330 -34.70 2.77 3.39
N GLY A 331 -33.84 3.72 3.03
CA GLY A 331 -33.73 5.05 3.63
C GLY A 331 -33.15 5.08 5.04
N GLN A 332 -32.67 3.94 5.59
CA GLN A 332 -32.08 3.91 6.93
C GLN A 332 -30.58 4.26 6.89
N PRO A 333 -30.08 5.12 7.79
CA PRO A 333 -28.67 5.53 7.79
C PRO A 333 -27.70 4.42 8.24
N ILE A 334 -28.19 3.25 8.65
CA ILE A 334 -27.38 2.14 9.17
C ILE A 334 -27.89 0.84 8.57
N CYS A 335 -27.00 0.10 7.90
CA CYS A 335 -27.26 -1.27 7.46
C CYS A 335 -26.44 -2.26 8.27
N THR A 336 -27.06 -3.37 8.71
CA THR A 336 -26.38 -4.41 9.49
C THR A 336 -26.29 -5.71 8.69
N VAL A 337 -25.07 -6.07 8.27
CA VAL A 337 -24.79 -7.32 7.56
C VAL A 337 -24.24 -8.33 8.57
N THR A 338 -24.93 -9.46 8.74
CA THR A 338 -24.45 -10.57 9.58
C THR A 338 -23.69 -11.58 8.73
N LEU A 339 -22.45 -11.86 9.11
CA LEU A 339 -21.55 -12.83 8.46
C LEU A 339 -21.89 -14.26 8.91
N LYS A 340 -21.50 -15.27 8.12
CA LYS A 340 -21.83 -16.69 8.36
C LYS A 340 -21.39 -17.20 9.74
N GLY A 341 -20.36 -16.61 10.34
CA GLY A 341 -19.90 -16.94 11.68
C GLY A 341 -20.52 -16.15 12.83
N GLY A 342 -21.49 -15.27 12.54
CA GLY A 342 -22.20 -14.45 13.53
C GLY A 342 -21.63 -13.05 13.76
N ALA A 343 -20.47 -12.71 13.19
CA ALA A 343 -19.95 -11.34 13.25
C ALA A 343 -20.87 -10.39 12.48
N ARG A 344 -20.94 -9.12 12.88
CA ARG A 344 -21.85 -8.11 12.32
C ARG A 344 -21.07 -6.90 11.85
N LEU A 345 -21.32 -6.48 10.61
CA LEU A 345 -20.86 -5.22 10.04
C LEU A 345 -22.01 -4.23 10.07
N HIS A 346 -21.85 -3.13 10.81
CA HIS A 346 -22.72 -1.97 10.73
C HIS A 346 -22.09 -0.97 9.76
N ILE A 347 -22.66 -0.86 8.56
CA ILE A 347 -22.29 0.13 7.55
C ILE A 347 -23.15 1.36 7.80
N MET A 348 -22.54 2.49 8.10
CA MET A 348 -23.19 3.72 8.52
C MET A 348 -22.96 4.81 7.46
N ARG A 349 -24.02 5.54 7.13
CA ARG A 349 -24.02 6.59 6.10
C ARG A 349 -23.02 7.72 6.44
N PRO A 350 -22.20 8.19 5.47
CA PRO A 350 -21.32 9.37 5.63
C PRO A 350 -22.11 10.67 5.85
N ASP A 351 -21.46 11.81 6.07
CA ASP A 351 -22.18 13.09 6.04
C ASP A 351 -22.70 13.34 4.61
N PRO A 352 -24.02 13.56 4.39
CA PRO A 352 -24.55 13.88 3.06
C PRO A 352 -24.02 15.21 2.51
N ASP A 353 -23.58 16.13 3.39
CA ASP A 353 -23.06 17.44 3.03
C ASP A 353 -21.52 17.53 3.17
N GLY A 354 -20.86 16.41 3.48
CA GLY A 354 -19.44 16.32 3.84
C GLY A 354 -18.48 16.79 2.75
N HIS A 355 -17.43 17.51 3.18
CA HIS A 355 -16.52 18.19 2.26
C HIS A 355 -15.38 17.30 1.74
N GLY A 356 -15.40 17.03 0.42
CA GLY A 356 -14.40 16.22 -0.28
C GLY A 356 -14.60 14.71 -0.08
N ALA A 357 -13.87 13.89 -0.84
CA ALA A 357 -14.07 12.44 -0.81
C ALA A 357 -13.74 11.82 0.56
N ASN A 358 -12.76 12.38 1.29
CA ASN A 358 -12.41 11.97 2.66
C ASN A 358 -13.63 11.98 3.59
N ASN A 359 -14.30 13.13 3.71
CA ASN A 359 -15.50 13.33 4.55
C ASN A 359 -16.80 12.81 3.89
N ARG A 360 -16.66 11.91 2.91
CA ARG A 360 -17.74 11.13 2.30
C ARG A 360 -17.52 9.63 2.52
N SER A 361 -16.66 9.27 3.48
CA SER A 361 -16.36 7.90 3.88
C SER A 361 -17.43 7.33 4.82
N PRO A 362 -18.06 6.19 4.51
CA PRO A 362 -18.96 5.53 5.44
C PRO A 362 -18.18 4.99 6.64
N ALA A 363 -18.66 5.29 7.84
CA ALA A 363 -18.15 4.63 9.04
C ALA A 363 -18.64 3.16 9.07
N ILE A 364 -17.73 2.24 9.39
CA ILE A 364 -18.00 0.81 9.48
C ILE A 364 -17.61 0.33 10.87
N LYS A 365 -18.61 -0.16 11.63
CA LYS A 365 -18.36 -0.85 12.90
C LYS A 365 -18.49 -2.36 12.72
N LEU A 366 -17.37 -3.05 12.82
CA LEU A 366 -17.30 -4.51 12.91
C LEU A 366 -17.47 -4.94 14.37
N VAL A 367 -18.34 -5.92 14.60
CA VAL A 367 -18.59 -6.55 15.90
C VAL A 367 -18.39 -8.05 15.74
N GLY A 368 -17.62 -8.67 16.64
CA GLY A 368 -17.45 -10.13 16.68
C GLY A 368 -18.75 -10.90 16.96
N PRO A 369 -18.78 -12.23 16.77
CA PRO A 369 -19.97 -13.04 17.07
C PRO A 369 -20.39 -12.99 18.55
N ASP A 370 -19.43 -12.69 19.43
CA ASP A 370 -19.68 -12.04 20.72
C ASP A 370 -19.06 -10.63 20.69
N SER A 371 -19.85 -9.62 21.03
CA SER A 371 -19.40 -8.23 21.11
C SER A 371 -18.40 -7.98 22.24
N ALA A 372 -18.35 -8.82 23.28
CA ALA A 372 -17.33 -8.73 24.32
C ALA A 372 -15.98 -9.33 23.89
N SER A 373 -15.92 -10.05 22.76
CA SER A 373 -14.69 -10.66 22.25
C SER A 373 -13.88 -9.74 21.33
N PHE A 374 -14.56 -8.90 20.54
CA PHE A 374 -13.95 -7.99 19.57
C PHE A 374 -14.94 -6.97 18.99
N THR A 375 -14.47 -5.74 18.85
CA THR A 375 -15.11 -4.65 18.10
C THR A 375 -14.05 -3.77 17.42
N MET A 376 -14.32 -3.35 16.19
CA MET A 376 -13.42 -2.50 15.41
C MET A 376 -14.16 -1.40 14.66
N TRP A 377 -13.60 -0.18 14.66
CA TRP A 377 -14.07 0.96 13.90
C TRP A 377 -13.13 1.23 12.72
N MET A 378 -13.71 1.54 11.56
CA MET A 378 -13.02 1.88 10.31
C MET A 378 -13.84 2.97 9.62
N ALA A 379 -13.30 4.15 9.36
CA ALA A 379 -14.00 5.21 8.63
C ALA A 379 -13.21 5.73 7.42
N GLY A 380 -12.34 4.91 6.84
CA GLY A 380 -11.52 5.28 5.68
C GLY A 380 -10.66 6.50 6.00
N ASP A 381 -10.87 7.57 5.25
CA ASP A 381 -10.14 8.83 5.42
C ASP A 381 -10.99 9.96 6.00
N ALA A 382 -12.06 9.61 6.72
CA ALA A 382 -12.87 10.55 7.50
C ALA A 382 -12.01 11.47 8.40
N GLU A 383 -12.26 12.77 8.32
CA GLU A 383 -11.51 13.79 9.04
C GLU A 383 -12.33 14.35 10.24
N ALA A 384 -11.82 15.40 10.87
CA ALA A 384 -12.43 16.00 12.07
C ALA A 384 -13.86 16.51 11.86
N GLU A 385 -14.26 16.79 10.62
CA GLU A 385 -15.62 17.14 10.23
C GLU A 385 -16.58 15.96 10.42
N ASP A 386 -16.21 14.79 9.89
CA ASP A 386 -16.97 13.54 9.95
C ASP A 386 -17.08 12.97 11.38
N ILE A 387 -16.04 13.17 12.21
CA ILE A 387 -16.10 12.88 13.66
C ILE A 387 -17.27 13.63 14.32
N GLY A 388 -17.52 14.86 13.88
CA GLY A 388 -18.68 15.65 14.26
C GLY A 388 -19.99 15.06 13.73
N TRP A 389 -20.01 14.63 12.47
CA TRP A 389 -21.17 13.95 11.86
C TRP A 389 -21.57 12.69 12.61
N PHE A 390 -20.65 11.76 12.91
CA PHE A 390 -20.97 10.51 13.61
C PHE A 390 -21.67 10.73 14.96
N THR A 391 -21.37 11.85 15.61
CA THR A 391 -22.04 12.29 16.84
C THR A 391 -23.45 12.84 16.55
N ARG A 392 -23.61 13.72 15.56
CA ARG A 392 -24.91 14.32 15.16
C ARG A 392 -25.88 13.27 14.60
N ALA A 393 -25.40 12.31 13.82
CA ALA A 393 -26.15 11.21 13.21
C ALA A 393 -26.63 10.16 14.24
N GLY A 394 -26.22 10.27 15.51
CA GLY A 394 -26.68 9.40 16.58
C GLY A 394 -25.94 8.07 16.73
N TYR A 395 -24.85 7.83 15.98
CA TYR A 395 -24.10 6.58 16.00
C TYR A 395 -23.48 6.27 17.38
N ARG A 396 -23.30 7.28 18.24
CA ARG A 396 -22.97 7.14 19.66
C ARG A 396 -23.97 6.27 20.45
N GLY A 397 -25.25 6.26 20.06
CA GLY A 397 -26.31 5.48 20.71
C GLY A 397 -26.46 4.07 20.11
N SER A 398 -26.65 3.99 18.79
CA SER A 398 -26.76 2.73 18.04
C SER A 398 -26.01 2.87 16.71
N PRO A 399 -25.05 1.99 16.37
CA PRO A 399 -24.62 0.78 17.07
C PRO A 399 -23.67 1.05 18.26
N GLY A 400 -23.53 2.31 18.67
CA GLY A 400 -22.59 2.78 19.67
C GLY A 400 -21.19 2.92 19.10
N MET A 401 -20.44 3.95 19.50
CA MET A 401 -19.09 4.19 18.97
C MET A 401 -17.98 3.40 19.68
N ARG A 402 -18.25 2.82 20.87
CA ARG A 402 -17.20 2.09 21.61
C ARG A 402 -16.66 0.89 20.82
N VAL A 403 -15.32 0.79 20.74
CA VAL A 403 -14.59 -0.28 20.05
C VAL A 403 -13.31 -0.68 20.77
N ASP A 404 -12.84 -1.91 20.56
CA ASP A 404 -11.54 -2.39 21.04
C ASP A 404 -10.38 -1.89 20.16
N VAL A 405 -10.61 -1.81 18.84
CA VAL A 405 -9.62 -1.42 17.83
C VAL A 405 -10.14 -0.27 16.97
N LEU A 406 -9.32 0.75 16.78
CA LEU A 406 -9.54 1.79 15.76
C LEU A 406 -8.57 1.54 14.60
N LYS A 407 -9.07 1.42 13.36
CA LYS A 407 -8.25 1.72 12.19
C LYS A 407 -7.96 3.22 12.23
N ALA A 408 -6.69 3.63 12.23
CA ALA A 408 -6.34 5.04 12.13
C ALA A 408 -6.93 5.60 10.84
N ASP A 409 -7.93 6.45 10.98
CA ASP A 409 -8.58 7.12 9.86
C ASP A 409 -7.58 8.09 9.21
N HIS A 410 -7.71 8.29 7.90
CA HIS A 410 -6.79 9.10 7.07
C HIS A 410 -5.32 8.68 7.27
N HIS A 411 -5.08 7.38 7.33
CA HIS A 411 -3.77 6.73 7.52
C HIS A 411 -3.00 7.16 8.80
N GLY A 412 -3.68 7.74 9.79
CA GLY A 412 -3.02 8.37 10.93
C GLY A 412 -2.58 9.82 10.66
N SER A 413 -3.30 10.52 9.79
CA SER A 413 -3.25 11.98 9.69
C SER A 413 -3.67 12.64 11.01
N CYS A 414 -3.26 13.89 11.18
CA CYS A 414 -3.59 14.71 12.33
C CYS A 414 -4.98 15.37 12.23
N ASN A 415 -5.59 15.42 11.05
CA ASN A 415 -7.00 15.78 10.89
C ASN A 415 -7.94 14.56 10.96
N GLY A 416 -7.43 13.32 10.86
CA GLY A 416 -8.19 12.06 11.04
C GLY A 416 -8.38 11.60 12.50
N VAL A 417 -7.98 12.41 13.49
CA VAL A 417 -8.15 12.08 14.91
C VAL A 417 -8.31 13.34 15.77
N THR A 418 -9.11 13.24 16.82
CA THR A 418 -9.24 14.27 17.87
C THR A 418 -9.33 13.61 19.25
N ASP A 419 -9.01 14.35 20.32
CA ASP A 419 -9.20 13.84 21.70
C ASP A 419 -10.66 13.43 21.97
N LEU A 420 -11.65 14.19 21.44
CA LEU A 420 -13.07 13.84 21.53
C LEU A 420 -13.38 12.47 20.89
N TYR A 421 -12.77 12.17 19.74
CA TYR A 421 -12.99 10.91 19.05
C TYR A 421 -12.45 9.73 19.85
N LEU A 422 -11.25 9.88 20.41
CA LEU A 422 -10.65 8.87 21.30
C LEU A 422 -11.48 8.68 22.59
N ASP A 423 -12.09 9.72 23.15
CA ASP A 423 -13.01 9.62 24.29
C ASP A 423 -14.35 8.92 23.96
N LEU A 424 -14.85 9.09 22.74
CA LEU A 424 -16.06 8.44 22.23
C LEU A 424 -15.82 6.95 21.96
N LEU A 425 -14.77 6.63 21.19
CA LEU A 425 -14.40 5.29 20.79
C LEU A 425 -13.80 4.45 21.95
N LYS A 426 -12.90 5.06 22.74
CA LYS A 426 -12.00 4.42 23.73
C LYS A 426 -11.33 3.13 23.24
N PRO A 427 -10.59 3.17 22.11
CA PRO A 427 -9.87 2.02 21.60
C PRO A 427 -8.77 1.56 22.56
N SER A 428 -8.58 0.25 22.65
CA SER A 428 -7.43 -0.39 23.32
C SER A 428 -6.20 -0.51 22.42
N LEU A 429 -6.39 -0.30 21.11
CA LEU A 429 -5.38 -0.42 20.08
C LEU A 429 -5.75 0.45 18.86
N VAL A 430 -4.76 1.07 18.25
CA VAL A 430 -4.85 1.65 16.91
C VAL A 430 -4.09 0.76 15.90
N VAL A 431 -4.61 0.64 14.69
CA VAL A 431 -3.92 0.02 13.56
C VAL A 431 -3.92 1.01 12.41
N ALA A 432 -2.75 1.42 11.92
CA ALA A 432 -2.63 2.31 10.77
C ALA A 432 -2.19 1.52 9.52
N SER A 433 -2.72 1.90 8.36
CA SER A 433 -2.30 1.38 7.04
C SER A 433 -1.67 2.54 6.29
N LEU A 434 -0.41 2.38 5.87
CA LEU A 434 0.41 3.40 5.21
C LEU A 434 1.72 2.82 4.67
N ALA A 435 2.36 3.53 3.73
CA ALA A 435 3.69 3.21 3.25
C ALA A 435 4.81 3.76 4.15
N ALA A 436 5.98 3.11 4.10
CA ALA A 436 7.20 3.55 4.76
C ALA A 436 7.65 4.92 4.22
N ALA A 437 7.65 5.07 2.89
CA ALA A 437 7.77 6.34 2.21
C ALA A 437 6.37 6.79 1.77
N ASN A 438 5.86 7.86 2.35
CA ASN A 438 4.69 8.59 1.84
C ASN A 438 4.96 10.10 1.96
N ASP A 439 4.45 10.87 1.00
CA ASP A 439 4.74 12.31 0.92
C ASP A 439 3.88 13.16 1.85
N TYR A 440 2.75 12.62 2.30
CA TYR A 440 1.88 13.24 3.30
C TYR A 440 2.57 13.45 4.65
N GLY A 441 3.44 12.52 5.06
CA GLY A 441 4.09 12.56 6.38
C GLY A 441 3.35 11.72 7.44
N HIS A 442 2.50 10.80 7.01
CA HIS A 442 1.71 9.90 7.86
C HIS A 442 2.62 8.80 8.46
N MET A 443 2.48 8.40 9.72
CA MET A 443 1.55 8.92 10.73
C MET A 443 2.06 10.25 11.29
N HIS A 444 1.19 11.27 11.28
CA HIS A 444 1.59 12.60 11.74
C HIS A 444 1.98 12.58 13.23
N SER A 445 3.02 13.32 13.60
CA SER A 445 3.50 13.38 14.99
C SER A 445 2.43 13.91 15.96
N GLN A 446 1.55 14.80 15.49
CA GLN A 446 0.37 15.25 16.25
C GLN A 446 -0.59 14.09 16.57
N ALA A 447 -0.92 13.24 15.59
CA ALA A 447 -1.81 12.08 15.78
C ALA A 447 -1.23 11.08 16.78
N LYS A 448 0.06 10.74 16.63
CA LYS A 448 0.77 9.87 17.59
C LYS A 448 0.82 10.46 19.00
N ALA A 449 0.90 11.78 19.14
CA ALA A 449 0.81 12.45 20.44
C ALA A 449 -0.59 12.33 21.05
N MET A 450 -1.67 12.41 20.27
CA MET A 450 -3.04 12.15 20.75
C MET A 450 -3.19 10.71 21.24
N TYR A 451 -2.81 9.71 20.42
CA TYR A 451 -2.86 8.29 20.83
C TYR A 451 -2.06 8.04 22.11
N SER A 452 -0.86 8.64 22.22
CA SER A 452 -0.01 8.54 23.42
C SER A 452 -0.64 9.16 24.66
N ARG A 453 -1.31 10.33 24.56
CA ARG A 453 -2.02 10.97 25.68
C ARG A 453 -3.17 10.11 26.21
N HIS A 454 -3.88 9.42 25.33
CA HIS A 454 -4.98 8.50 25.68
C HIS A 454 -4.47 7.12 26.10
N GLY A 455 -3.16 6.88 26.13
CA GLY A 455 -2.57 5.58 26.48
C GLY A 455 -2.83 4.48 25.45
N VAL A 456 -3.19 4.84 24.22
CA VAL A 456 -3.56 3.91 23.15
C VAL A 456 -2.32 3.55 22.33
N PRO A 457 -1.85 2.30 22.33
CA PRO A 457 -0.75 1.88 21.48
C PRO A 457 -1.19 1.71 20.03
N TRP A 458 -0.24 1.78 19.09
CA TRP A 458 -0.50 1.54 17.66
C TRP A 458 0.40 0.46 17.05
N TYR A 459 -0.09 -0.17 15.98
CA TYR A 459 0.71 -0.83 14.94
C TYR A 459 0.53 -0.08 13.62
N ARG A 460 1.48 -0.20 12.69
CA ARG A 460 1.48 0.45 11.37
C ARG A 460 2.08 -0.46 10.30
N THR A 461 1.39 -0.63 9.16
CA THR A 461 1.74 -1.66 8.15
C THR A 461 3.18 -1.56 7.65
N ASP A 462 3.69 -0.37 7.37
CA ASP A 462 5.08 -0.16 6.98
C ASP A 462 6.12 -0.71 7.98
N GLN A 463 5.88 -0.60 9.29
CA GLN A 463 6.77 -1.13 10.33
C GLN A 463 6.42 -2.56 10.76
N ASN A 464 5.23 -3.06 10.43
CA ASN A 464 4.69 -4.30 10.97
C ASN A 464 4.30 -5.38 9.97
N GLY A 465 4.26 -5.05 8.68
CA GLY A 465 3.66 -5.88 7.65
C GLY A 465 2.15 -6.00 7.83
N THR A 466 1.58 -7.07 7.31
CA THR A 466 0.15 -7.37 7.47
C THR A 466 -0.18 -7.55 8.96
N ILE A 467 -1.05 -6.67 9.48
CA ILE A 467 -1.47 -6.71 10.88
C ILE A 467 -2.74 -7.57 10.97
N THR A 468 -2.61 -8.75 11.59
CA THR A 468 -3.71 -9.70 11.73
C THR A 468 -4.28 -9.66 13.14
N LEU A 469 -5.56 -9.34 13.25
CA LEU A 469 -6.38 -9.41 14.46
C LEU A 469 -7.20 -10.71 14.41
N ARG A 470 -7.18 -11.51 15.47
CA ARG A 470 -7.97 -12.75 15.58
C ARG A 470 -8.78 -12.78 16.85
N SER A 471 -10.10 -12.87 16.74
CA SER A 471 -10.98 -13.22 17.86
C SER A 471 -11.52 -14.63 17.69
N PRO A 472 -11.44 -15.50 18.71
CA PRO A 472 -12.07 -16.83 18.69
C PRO A 472 -13.61 -16.78 18.51
N GLY A 473 -14.25 -15.64 18.82
CA GLY A 473 -15.71 -15.47 18.71
C GLY A 473 -16.52 -16.13 19.82
N GLU A 474 -15.85 -16.55 20.90
CA GLU A 474 -16.45 -17.20 22.07
C GLU A 474 -16.58 -16.26 23.27
N PRO A 475 -17.60 -16.41 24.13
CA PRO A 475 -17.78 -15.59 25.32
C PRO A 475 -16.55 -15.53 26.23
N GLY A 476 -16.11 -14.30 26.55
CA GLY A 476 -14.96 -14.06 27.42
C GLY A 476 -13.59 -14.34 26.79
N SER A 477 -13.54 -14.79 25.52
CA SER A 477 -12.28 -14.82 24.76
C SER A 477 -11.82 -13.40 24.43
N ARG A 478 -10.51 -13.17 24.42
CA ARG A 478 -9.92 -11.91 23.96
C ARG A 478 -9.36 -12.09 22.56
N TYR A 479 -9.43 -11.04 21.75
CA TYR A 479 -8.71 -11.01 20.50
C TYR A 479 -7.18 -11.01 20.73
N THR A 480 -6.46 -11.56 19.77
CA THR A 480 -4.99 -11.53 19.68
C THR A 480 -4.56 -10.70 18.48
N VAL A 481 -3.32 -10.21 18.52
CA VAL A 481 -2.69 -9.50 17.40
C VAL A 481 -1.41 -10.22 17.02
N SER A 482 -1.23 -10.49 15.73
CA SER A 482 0.03 -10.96 15.15
C SER A 482 0.45 -10.06 14.01
N VAL A 483 1.74 -9.74 13.95
CA VAL A 483 2.38 -8.90 12.93
C VAL A 483 3.50 -9.69 12.27
N GLU A 484 3.85 -9.36 11.03
CA GLU A 484 4.91 -10.03 10.28
C GLU A 484 6.31 -9.56 10.74
N ARG A 485 6.41 -8.31 11.20
CA ARG A 485 7.66 -7.67 11.65
C ARG A 485 7.43 -6.63 12.75
N GLY A 486 8.51 -6.18 13.38
CA GLY A 486 8.51 -5.05 14.32
C GLY A 486 7.69 -5.27 15.61
N GLY A 487 7.29 -4.15 16.23
CA GLY A 487 6.51 -4.13 17.47
C GLY A 487 5.47 -3.00 17.50
N LYS A 488 4.86 -2.76 18.66
CA LYS A 488 3.95 -1.63 18.88
C LYS A 488 4.72 -0.31 18.98
N ASN A 489 4.05 0.80 18.69
CA ASN A 489 4.52 2.17 18.90
C ASN A 489 5.82 2.51 18.17
N MET A 490 6.14 1.78 17.11
CA MET A 490 7.33 2.03 16.29
C MET A 490 7.22 3.41 15.63
N PRO A 491 8.31 4.20 15.57
CA PRO A 491 8.44 5.27 14.60
C PRO A 491 8.58 4.67 13.20
N GLY A 492 8.22 5.42 12.16
CA GLY A 492 8.48 5.06 10.77
C GLY A 492 9.10 6.22 9.98
N PRO A 493 9.76 5.94 8.84
CA PRO A 493 10.56 6.94 8.12
C PRO A 493 9.74 8.07 7.50
N SER A 494 8.44 7.87 7.33
CA SER A 494 7.46 8.89 6.91
C SER A 494 7.00 9.84 8.02
N ASP A 495 7.34 9.60 9.30
CA ASP A 495 6.83 10.40 10.42
C ASP A 495 7.24 11.88 10.35
N ARG A 496 6.27 12.77 10.09
CA ARG A 496 6.48 14.23 10.10
C ARG A 496 5.46 14.96 10.97
N ARG A 497 5.76 16.21 11.34
CA ARG A 497 4.77 17.15 11.89
C ARG A 497 4.10 17.85 10.70
N SER A 498 2.78 17.79 10.60
CA SER A 498 2.08 18.56 9.57
C SER A 498 2.10 20.05 9.90
N SER A 499 2.27 20.89 8.88
CA SER A 499 2.02 22.33 8.93
C SER A 499 0.66 22.72 8.33
N SER A 500 -0.23 21.76 8.08
CA SER A 500 -1.61 22.06 7.69
C SER A 500 -2.32 22.83 8.81
N PRO A 501 -3.05 23.94 8.52
CA PRO A 501 -3.80 24.69 9.53
C PRO A 501 -4.86 23.88 10.30
N GLU A 502 -5.31 22.76 9.76
CA GLU A 502 -6.21 21.80 10.43
C GLU A 502 -5.51 21.02 11.53
N CYS A 503 -4.19 20.82 11.41
CA CYS A 503 -3.35 20.07 12.32
C CYS A 503 -2.59 20.93 13.34
N GLU A 504 -2.80 22.24 13.33
CA GLU A 504 -2.26 23.18 14.32
C GLU A 504 -3.27 23.58 15.41
N ARG A 505 -4.50 23.03 15.33
CA ARG A 505 -5.59 23.19 16.30
C ARG A 505 -5.58 22.07 17.34
#